data_AF-A0AB36P197-F1
#
_entry.id   AF-A0AB36P197-F1
#
_cell.length_a   1.000
_cell.length_b   1.000
_cell.length_c   1.000
_cell.angle_alpha   90.00
_cell.angle_beta   90.00
_cell.angle_gamma   90.00
#
_symmetry.space_group_name_H-M   'P 1'
#
loop_
_entity.id
_entity.type
_entity.pdbx_description
1 polymer ?
#
loop_
_entity_poly.entity_id
_entity_poly.type
_entity_poly.pdbx_seq_one_letter_code
_entity_poly.pdbx_strand_id
1 'polypeptide(L)'
;MKPQIRILLYSILFFLYLTSTPLLLLLGEKLKTDPYITLGCGFAVLNIIYSFLGLKWTALLNIICSVAIAALSLFLALKFTNLHLFLNYDPYQVKTAIFANAVFSIIFWEIVYQVKIRIQK
;
A
#
# COMPACT_ATOMS: atom_id res chain seq x y z
N MET A 1 -2.82 -17.84 -10.07
CA MET A 1 -2.95 -16.87 -11.18
C MET A 1 -1.70 -16.88 -12.06
N LYS A 2 -1.87 -16.66 -13.37
CA LYS A 2 -0.74 -16.48 -14.31
C LYS A 2 0.11 -15.27 -13.89
N PRO A 3 1.45 -15.31 -14.03
CA PRO A 3 2.33 -14.22 -13.60
C PRO A 3 1.98 -12.85 -14.21
N GLN A 4 1.60 -12.83 -15.49
CA GLN A 4 1.21 -11.61 -16.23
C GLN A 4 0.05 -10.87 -15.56
N ILE A 5 -0.97 -11.60 -15.10
CA ILE A 5 -2.16 -11.03 -14.45
C ILE A 5 -1.77 -10.41 -13.09
N ARG A 6 -0.82 -11.02 -12.36
CA ARG A 6 -0.36 -10.46 -11.08
C ARG A 6 0.37 -9.15 -11.27
N ILE A 7 1.28 -9.09 -12.23
CA ILE A 7 2.02 -7.87 -12.55
C ILE A 7 1.06 -6.74 -12.95
N LEU A 8 0.02 -7.05 -13.73
CA LEU A 8 -1.02 -6.10 -14.07
C LEU A 8 -1.76 -5.59 -12.82
N LEU A 9 -2.20 -6.49 -11.94
CA LEU A 9 -2.90 -6.13 -10.70
C LEU A 9 -2.03 -5.27 -9.77
N TYR A 10 -0.74 -5.60 -9.61
CA TYR A 10 0.19 -4.81 -8.82
C TYR A 10 0.46 -3.43 -9.43
N SER A 11 0.54 -3.35 -10.76
CA SER A 11 0.69 -2.07 -11.45
C SER A 11 -0.54 -1.19 -11.23
N ILE A 12 -1.74 -1.77 -11.27
CA ILE A 12 -2.98 -1.05 -10.96
C ILE A 12 -2.94 -0.54 -9.51
N LEU A 13 -2.59 -1.40 -8.54
CA LEU A 13 -2.47 -1.01 -7.13
C LEU A 13 -1.47 0.14 -6.94
N PHE A 14 -0.34 0.08 -7.64
CA PHE A 14 0.69 1.12 -7.62
C PHE A 14 0.15 2.48 -8.08
N PHE A 15 -0.49 2.52 -9.25
CA PHE A 15 -1.09 3.76 -9.77
C PHE A 15 -2.22 4.26 -8.87
N LEU A 16 -2.97 3.35 -8.27
CA LEU A 16 -4.05 3.68 -7.36
C LEU A 16 -3.51 4.37 -6.10
N TYR A 17 -2.41 3.87 -5.52
CA TYR A 17 -1.72 4.53 -4.40
C TYR A 17 -1.24 5.94 -4.76
N LEU A 18 -0.61 6.11 -5.93
CA LEU A 18 -0.08 7.40 -6.37
C LEU A 18 -1.19 8.44 -6.55
N THR A 19 -2.29 8.05 -7.20
CA THR A 19 -3.42 8.95 -7.49
C THR A 19 -4.29 9.22 -6.27
N SER A 20 -4.43 8.25 -5.35
CA SER A 20 -5.26 8.40 -4.15
C SER A 20 -4.60 9.23 -3.06
N THR A 21 -3.27 9.25 -2.97
CA THR A 21 -2.56 9.97 -1.90
C THR A 21 -2.96 11.45 -1.77
N PRO A 22 -2.91 12.28 -2.84
CA PRO A 22 -3.30 13.69 -2.72
C PRO A 22 -4.77 13.85 -2.32
N LEU A 23 -5.65 12.96 -2.79
CA LEU A 23 -7.07 12.97 -2.42
C LEU A 23 -7.28 12.63 -0.93
N LEU A 24 -6.54 11.64 -0.42
CA LEU A 24 -6.58 11.26 1.00
C LEU A 24 -6.02 12.34 1.90
N LEU A 25 -4.95 13.03 1.49
CA LEU A 25 -4.40 14.16 2.23
C LEU A 25 -5.38 15.33 2.31
N LEU A 26 -6.02 15.68 1.20
CA LEU A 26 -7.04 16.73 1.15
C LEU A 26 -8.25 16.37 2.01
N LEU A 27 -8.64 15.09 2.03
CA LEU A 27 -9.69 14.60 2.92
C LEU A 27 -9.30 14.75 4.40
N GLY A 28 -8.06 14.40 4.75
CA GLY A 28 -7.53 14.52 6.11
C GLY A 28 -7.46 15.97 6.59
N GLU A 29 -7.07 16.88 5.70
CA GLU A 29 -7.06 18.32 5.97
C GLU A 29 -8.47 18.84 6.29
N LYS A 30 -9.49 18.42 5.52
CA LYS A 30 -10.89 18.77 5.78
C LYS A 30 -11.42 18.18 7.07
N LEU A 31 -11.03 16.96 7.40
CA LEU A 31 -11.44 16.26 8.63
C LEU A 31 -10.65 16.72 9.86
N LYS A 32 -9.61 17.56 9.68
CA LYS A 32 -8.67 17.99 10.73
C LYS A 32 -8.03 16.82 11.47
N THR A 33 -7.75 15.74 10.75
CA THR A 33 -7.13 14.53 11.29
C THR A 33 -5.64 14.47 10.96
N ASP A 34 -4.90 13.69 11.73
CA ASP A 34 -3.49 13.43 11.43
C ASP A 34 -3.33 12.83 10.02
N PRO A 35 -2.41 13.37 9.19
CA PRO A 35 -2.18 12.88 7.84
C PRO A 35 -1.83 11.40 7.79
N TYR A 36 -1.03 10.93 8.76
CA TYR A 36 -0.59 9.53 8.82
C TYR A 36 -1.74 8.57 9.13
N ILE A 37 -2.66 8.96 10.02
CA ILE A 37 -3.85 8.16 10.34
C ILE A 37 -4.76 8.09 9.11
N THR A 38 -4.98 9.25 8.47
CA THR A 38 -5.84 9.35 7.27
C THR A 38 -5.29 8.52 6.12
N LEU A 39 -3.99 8.60 5.86
CA LEU A 39 -3.31 7.80 4.84
C LEU A 39 -3.35 6.31 5.18
N GLY A 40 -3.03 5.92 6.41
CA GLY A 40 -3.07 4.52 6.84
C GLY A 40 -4.45 3.89 6.66
N CYS A 41 -5.50 4.57 7.15
CA CYS A 41 -6.89 4.13 6.96
C CYS A 41 -7.30 4.11 5.48
N GLY A 42 -6.94 5.14 4.72
CA GLY A 42 -7.21 5.21 3.29
C GLY A 42 -6.59 4.04 2.52
N PHE A 43 -5.30 3.78 2.74
CA PHE A 43 -4.62 2.63 2.12
C PHE A 43 -5.16 1.28 2.59
N ALA A 44 -5.60 1.16 3.85
CA ALA A 44 -6.26 -0.04 4.32
C ALA A 44 -7.56 -0.31 3.55
N VAL A 45 -8.39 0.71 3.33
CA VAL A 45 -9.62 0.59 2.52
C VAL A 45 -9.30 0.21 1.07
N LEU A 46 -8.29 0.83 0.47
CA LEU A 46 -7.85 0.50 -0.90
C LEU A 46 -7.35 -0.93 -1.01
N ASN A 47 -6.54 -1.39 -0.04
CA ASN A 47 -6.09 -2.77 0.04
C ASN A 47 -7.24 -3.75 0.22
N ILE A 48 -8.26 -3.40 1.01
CA ILE A 48 -9.46 -4.22 1.17
C ILE A 48 -10.16 -4.38 -0.17
N ILE A 49 -10.48 -3.28 -0.86
CA ILE A 49 -11.14 -3.30 -2.19
C ILE A 49 -10.31 -4.15 -3.17
N TYR A 50 -9.00 -3.93 -3.20
CA TYR A 50 -8.07 -4.69 -4.03
C TYR A 50 -8.09 -6.20 -3.72
N SER A 51 -8.05 -6.57 -2.44
CA SER A 51 -8.01 -7.96 -1.99
C SER A 51 -9.30 -8.73 -2.34
N PHE A 52 -10.45 -8.07 -2.29
CA PHE A 52 -11.74 -8.67 -2.65
C PHE A 52 -11.88 -8.84 -4.16
N LEU A 53 -11.45 -7.86 -4.96
CA LEU A 53 -11.56 -7.92 -6.43
C LEU A 53 -10.51 -8.82 -7.07
N GLY A 54 -9.26 -8.73 -6.62
CA GLY A 54 -8.12 -9.40 -7.24
C GLY A 54 -7.87 -10.81 -6.72
N LEU A 55 -7.90 -11.00 -5.40
CA LEU A 55 -7.39 -12.22 -4.77
C LEU A 55 -8.48 -13.27 -4.49
N LYS A 56 -9.76 -12.87 -4.32
CA LYS A 56 -10.90 -13.76 -4.03
C LYS A 56 -10.63 -14.72 -2.85
N TRP A 57 -10.21 -14.20 -1.70
CA TRP A 57 -9.93 -15.00 -0.49
C TRP A 57 -11.10 -14.95 0.51
N THR A 58 -10.97 -15.70 1.61
CA THR A 58 -11.91 -15.60 2.74
C THR A 58 -11.88 -14.19 3.30
N ALA A 59 -13.08 -13.64 3.54
CA ALA A 59 -13.26 -12.23 3.88
C ALA A 59 -12.41 -11.79 5.08
N LEU A 60 -12.32 -12.64 6.11
CA LEU A 60 -11.58 -12.35 7.33
C LEU A 60 -10.07 -12.16 7.09
N LEU A 61 -9.44 -13.08 6.35
CA LEU A 61 -7.99 -13.01 6.05
C LEU A 61 -7.66 -11.79 5.21
N ASN A 62 -8.53 -11.47 4.24
CA ASN A 62 -8.37 -10.29 3.40
C ASN A 62 -8.34 -8.99 4.20
N ILE A 63 -9.25 -8.83 5.17
CA ILE A 63 -9.31 -7.63 6.01
C ILE A 63 -8.04 -7.53 6.87
N ILE A 64 -7.66 -8.60 7.55
CA ILE A 64 -6.49 -8.61 8.44
C ILE A 64 -5.21 -8.31 7.64
N CYS A 65 -4.98 -8.99 6.51
CA CYS A 65 -3.83 -8.75 5.67
C CYS A 65 -3.82 -7.32 5.11
N SER A 66 -4.97 -6.80 4.68
CA SER A 66 -5.06 -5.45 4.11
C SER A 66 -4.67 -4.36 5.11
N VAL A 67 -5.16 -4.46 6.35
CA VAL A 67 -4.83 -3.53 7.44
C VAL A 67 -3.37 -3.68 7.85
N ALA A 68 -2.88 -4.92 8.02
CA ALA A 68 -1.50 -5.18 8.40
C ALA A 68 -0.51 -4.66 7.34
N ILE A 69 -0.79 -4.90 6.06
CA ILE A 69 0.02 -4.40 4.93
C ILE A 69 0.02 -2.87 4.91
N ALA A 70 -1.14 -2.23 5.08
CA ALA A 70 -1.22 -0.76 5.09
C ALA A 70 -0.38 -0.14 6.22
N ALA A 71 -0.45 -0.70 7.43
CA ALA A 71 0.34 -0.23 8.56
C ALA A 71 1.85 -0.46 8.36
N LEU A 72 2.24 -1.67 7.95
CA LEU A 72 3.64 -2.04 7.76
C LEU A 72 4.30 -1.26 6.60
N SER A 73 3.59 -1.10 5.48
CA SER A 73 4.11 -0.37 4.32
C SER A 73 4.31 1.10 4.62
N LEU A 74 3.36 1.74 5.32
CA LEU A 74 3.50 3.13 5.74
C LEU A 74 4.65 3.31 6.74
N PHE A 75 4.77 2.42 7.72
CA PHE A 75 5.87 2.45 8.69
C PHE A 75 7.24 2.30 8.01
N LEU A 76 7.39 1.32 7.11
CA LEU A 76 8.63 1.14 6.35
C LEU A 76 8.92 2.32 5.43
N ALA A 77 7.91 2.91 4.80
CA ALA A 77 8.08 4.08 3.95
C ALA A 77 8.66 5.26 4.73
N LEU A 78 8.18 5.51 5.95
CA LEU A 78 8.70 6.56 6.82
C LEU A 78 10.14 6.29 7.28
N LYS A 79 10.46 5.03 7.58
CA LYS A 79 11.85 4.66 7.88
C LYS A 79 12.74 4.83 6.66
N PHE A 80 12.24 4.51 5.47
CA PHE A 80 12.99 4.65 4.22
C PHE A 80 13.27 6.12 3.87
N THR A 81 12.31 7.03 4.09
CA THR A 81 12.54 8.46 3.87
C THR A 81 13.60 9.03 4.82
N ASN A 82 13.63 8.56 6.07
CA ASN A 82 14.65 8.96 7.04
C ASN A 82 16.08 8.52 6.66
N LEU A 83 16.29 7.70 5.63
CA LEU A 83 17.63 7.44 5.09
C LEU A 83 18.14 8.59 4.21
N HIS A 84 17.30 9.59 3.90
CA HIS A 84 17.68 10.80 3.16
C HIS A 84 18.35 10.54 1.79
N LEU A 85 18.07 9.39 1.17
CA LEU A 85 18.76 8.91 -0.04
C LEU A 85 18.61 9.84 -1.26
N PHE A 86 17.48 10.56 -1.37
CA PHE A 86 17.12 11.34 -2.56
C PHE A 86 16.86 12.83 -2.25
N LEU A 87 17.56 13.39 -1.26
CA LEU A 87 17.38 14.78 -0.82
C LEU A 87 17.47 15.82 -1.95
N ASN A 88 18.34 15.60 -2.94
CA ASN A 88 18.52 16.54 -4.07
C ASN A 88 17.32 16.59 -5.03
N TYR A 89 16.49 15.54 -5.06
CA TYR A 89 15.32 15.44 -5.95
C TYR A 89 14.00 15.65 -5.23
N ASP A 90 13.95 15.38 -3.92
CA ASP A 90 12.77 15.51 -3.09
C ASP A 90 13.14 16.07 -1.71
N PRO A 91 13.28 17.41 -1.59
CA PRO A 91 13.71 18.06 -0.35
C PRO A 91 12.76 17.78 0.83
N TYR A 92 11.47 17.60 0.53
CA TYR A 92 10.43 17.33 1.52
C TYR A 92 10.17 15.82 1.72
N GLN A 93 10.82 14.96 0.94
CA GLN A 93 10.73 13.49 1.00
C GLN A 93 9.33 12.90 0.82
N VAL A 94 8.34 13.73 0.50
CA VAL A 94 6.94 13.32 0.37
C VAL A 94 6.79 12.36 -0.80
N LYS A 95 7.38 12.67 -1.95
CA LYS A 95 7.30 11.79 -3.13
C LYS A 95 7.98 10.47 -2.85
N THR A 96 9.15 10.51 -2.21
CA THR A 96 9.91 9.33 -1.81
C THR A 96 9.09 8.42 -0.88
N ALA A 97 8.39 9.00 0.12
CA ALA A 97 7.50 8.24 1.00
C ALA A 97 6.38 7.54 0.24
N ILE A 98 5.72 8.25 -0.67
CA ILE A 98 4.58 7.72 -1.43
C ILE A 98 5.03 6.55 -2.32
N PHE A 99 6.14 6.73 -3.04
CA PHE A 99 6.71 5.67 -3.87
C PHE A 99 7.12 4.46 -3.04
N ALA A 100 7.82 4.67 -1.93
CA ALA A 100 8.24 3.60 -1.03
C ALA A 100 7.03 2.82 -0.49
N ASN A 101 5.99 3.52 -0.04
CA ASN A 101 4.76 2.91 0.46
C ASN A 101 4.08 2.03 -0.59
N ALA A 102 3.95 2.52 -1.82
CA ALA A 102 3.36 1.76 -2.92
C ALA A 102 4.18 0.51 -3.27
N VAL A 103 5.52 0.63 -3.33
CA VAL A 103 6.42 -0.50 -3.60
C VAL A 103 6.34 -1.54 -2.48
N PHE A 104 6.42 -1.13 -1.22
CA PHE A 104 6.33 -2.06 -0.08
C PHE A 104 4.99 -2.78 -0.03
N SER A 105 3.88 -2.09 -0.31
CA SER A 105 2.55 -2.71 -0.37
C SER A 105 2.50 -3.85 -1.41
N ILE A 106 3.07 -3.63 -2.60
CA ILE A 106 3.15 -4.65 -3.66
C ILE A 106 3.98 -5.85 -3.19
N ILE A 107 5.16 -5.60 -2.61
CA ILE A 107 6.04 -6.65 -2.11
C ILE A 107 5.33 -7.51 -1.07
N PHE A 108 4.65 -6.88 -0.11
CA PHE A 108 3.90 -7.61 0.91
C PHE A 108 2.75 -8.43 0.32
N TRP A 109 2.01 -7.89 -0.66
CA TRP A 109 0.98 -8.67 -1.35
C TRP A 109 1.54 -9.86 -2.12
N GLU A 110 2.71 -9.73 -2.74
CA GLU A 110 3.39 -10.87 -3.39
C GLU A 110 3.84 -11.91 -2.35
N ILE A 111 4.39 -11.50 -1.21
CA ILE A 111 4.75 -12.42 -0.11
C ILE A 111 3.51 -13.20 0.36
N VAL A 112 2.43 -12.49 0.65
CA VAL A 112 1.16 -13.06 1.12
C VAL A 112 0.61 -14.06 0.10
N TYR A 113 0.67 -13.73 -1.19
CA TYR A 113 0.29 -14.64 -2.28
C TYR A 113 1.16 -15.90 -2.34
N GLN A 114 2.48 -15.76 -2.23
CA GLN A 114 3.42 -16.89 -2.28
C GLN A 114 3.28 -17.84 -1.08
N VAL A 115 3.09 -17.28 0.13
CA VAL A 115 2.84 -18.06 1.35
C VAL A 115 1.57 -18.91 1.17
N LYS A 116 0.50 -18.33 0.64
CA LYS A 116 -0.73 -19.07 0.37
C LYS A 116 -0.51 -20.24 -0.58
N ILE A 117 0.19 -20.04 -1.70
CA ILE A 117 0.45 -21.12 -2.67
C ILE A 117 1.16 -22.29 -1.99
N ARG A 118 2.09 -22.02 -1.06
CA ARG A 118 2.81 -23.07 -0.34
C ARG A 118 1.92 -23.81 0.67
N ILE A 119 0.98 -23.12 1.32
CA ILE A 119 0.06 -23.75 2.29
C ILE A 119 -1.00 -24.63 1.60
N GLN A 120 -1.40 -24.28 0.37
CA GLN A 120 -2.39 -25.05 -0.39
C GLN A 120 -1.79 -26.21 -1.21
N LYS A 121 -0.47 -26.37 -1.18
CA LYS A 121 0.25 -27.48 -1.79
C LYS A 121 0.50 -28.58 -0.76
#